data_AF-A0A0A2SSC9-F1
#
_entry.id   AF-A0A0A2SSC9-F1
#
_cell.length_a   1.000
_cell.length_b   1.000
_cell.length_c   1.000
_cell.angle_alpha   90.00
_cell.angle_beta   90.00
_cell.angle_gamma   90.00
#
_symmetry.space_group_name_H-M   'P 1'
#
loop_
_entity.id
_entity.type
_entity.pdbx_description
1 polymer ?
#
loop_
_entity_poly.entity_id
_entity_poly.type
_entity_poly.pdbx_seq_one_letter_code
_entity_poly.pdbx_strand_id
1 'polypeptide(L)'
;MMKRHAIFLVNLLQDVNIIRPLMFMTSLDLGLETELLVSNKFLKRDASGLWQKELNEICTATGTIIHYFDNEKEAIQFLQGKSGSLVAASESDLPAHSPTHNVFRLAPPSLLRITLQHGFECVVFCTAKTILWRTEKR
;
A
#
# COMPACT_ATOMS: atom_id res chain seq x y z
N MET A 1 -25.77 1.25 -2.14
CA MET A 1 -24.70 0.42 -2.73
C MET A 1 -23.50 0.53 -1.79
N MET A 2 -22.94 -0.57 -1.28
CA MET A 2 -21.72 -0.46 -0.45
C MET A 2 -20.59 0.04 -1.33
N LYS A 3 -19.94 1.14 -0.92
CA LYS A 3 -18.73 1.62 -1.59
C LYS A 3 -17.61 0.60 -1.39
N ARG A 4 -16.86 0.31 -2.46
CA ARG A 4 -15.71 -0.59 -2.42
C ARG A 4 -14.46 0.24 -2.19
N HIS A 5 -13.71 -0.13 -1.16
CA HIS A 5 -12.48 0.55 -0.77
C HIS A 5 -11.26 -0.04 -1.47
N ALA A 6 -10.33 0.82 -1.85
CA ALA A 6 -8.97 0.45 -2.24
C ALA A 6 -8.00 1.03 -1.20
N ILE A 7 -7.59 0.19 -0.26
CA ILE A 7 -6.78 0.61 0.89
C ILE A 7 -5.33 0.25 0.61
N PHE A 8 -4.45 1.24 0.57
CA PHE A 8 -3.03 1.05 0.33
C PHE A 8 -2.27 1.15 1.67
N LEU A 9 -1.58 0.09 2.05
CA LEU A 9 -0.80 0.02 3.28
C LEU A 9 0.68 0.30 2.99
N VAL A 10 1.24 1.29 3.69
CA VAL A 10 2.61 1.80 3.50
C VAL A 10 3.38 1.71 4.80
N ASN A 11 4.57 1.13 4.75
CA ASN A 11 5.44 1.01 5.92
C ASN A 11 6.91 1.34 5.61
N LEU A 12 7.37 1.14 4.37
CA LEU A 12 8.72 1.49 3.92
C LEU A 12 8.70 2.60 2.86
N LEU A 13 9.85 3.25 2.69
CA LEU A 13 10.01 4.36 1.74
C LEU A 13 9.84 3.90 0.29
N GLN A 14 10.30 2.69 -0.02
CA GLN A 14 10.28 2.11 -1.37
C GLN A 14 8.85 1.82 -1.84
N ASP A 15 7.94 1.51 -0.91
CA ASP A 15 6.53 1.22 -1.17
C ASP A 15 5.86 2.33 -2.00
N VAL A 16 6.24 3.60 -1.75
CA VAL A 16 5.64 4.79 -2.38
C VAL A 16 5.72 4.74 -3.90
N ASN A 17 6.84 4.29 -4.45
CA ASN A 17 7.03 4.23 -5.90
C ASN A 17 6.14 3.17 -6.56
N ILE A 18 5.86 2.08 -5.85
CA ILE A 18 5.05 0.97 -6.37
C ILE A 18 3.57 1.30 -6.29
N ILE A 19 3.12 1.86 -5.16
CA ILE A 19 1.70 2.16 -4.96
C ILE A 19 1.23 3.36 -5.78
N ARG A 20 2.11 4.34 -6.08
CA ARG A 20 1.73 5.57 -6.78
C ARG A 20 0.90 5.33 -8.04
N PRO A 21 1.37 4.59 -9.07
CA PRO A 21 0.57 4.39 -10.28
C PRO A 21 -0.76 3.68 -10.00
N LEU A 22 -0.78 2.77 -9.03
CA LEU A 22 -1.99 2.02 -8.66
C LEU A 22 -3.02 2.92 -7.96
N MET A 23 -2.58 3.81 -7.09
CA MET A 23 -3.47 4.77 -6.43
C MET A 23 -4.16 5.68 -7.44
N PHE A 24 -3.41 6.21 -8.42
CA PHE A 24 -3.98 7.02 -9.49
C PHE A 24 -5.01 6.22 -10.31
N MET A 25 -4.69 4.97 -10.67
CA MET A 25 -5.61 4.10 -11.41
C MET A 25 -6.88 3.78 -10.61
N THR A 26 -6.75 3.42 -9.32
CA THR A 26 -7.91 3.07 -8.50
C THR A 26 -8.81 4.26 -8.23
N SER A 27 -8.25 5.45 -8.02
CA SER A 27 -9.04 6.64 -7.73
C SER A 27 -9.63 7.29 -8.98
N LEU A 28 -8.83 7.48 -10.03
CA LEU A 28 -9.23 8.27 -11.21
C LEU A 28 -9.93 7.42 -12.27
N ASP A 29 -9.41 6.22 -12.56
CA ASP A 29 -9.93 5.39 -13.65
C ASP A 29 -11.05 4.46 -13.19
N LEU A 30 -10.94 3.92 -11.96
CA LEU A 30 -11.90 2.94 -11.42
C LEU A 30 -12.93 3.54 -10.46
N GLY A 31 -12.73 4.78 -10.02
CA GLY A 31 -13.67 5.49 -9.12
C GLY A 31 -13.86 4.80 -7.76
N LEU A 32 -12.86 4.06 -7.27
CA LEU A 32 -12.90 3.40 -5.97
C LEU A 32 -12.63 4.40 -4.84
N GLU A 33 -13.24 4.14 -3.67
CA GLU A 33 -12.93 4.90 -2.46
C GLU A 33 -11.53 4.52 -1.99
N THR A 34 -10.56 5.35 -2.36
CA THR A 34 -9.15 5.04 -2.17
C THR A 34 -8.67 5.69 -0.87
N GLU A 35 -7.96 4.93 -0.05
CA GLU A 35 -7.46 5.38 1.25
C GLU A 35 -6.03 4.90 1.45
N LEU A 36 -5.21 5.72 2.11
CA LEU A 36 -3.81 5.42 2.37
C LEU A 36 -3.61 5.19 3.87
N LEU A 37 -3.15 4.00 4.25
CA LEU A 37 -2.87 3.61 5.62
C LEU A 37 -1.34 3.54 5.82
N VAL A 38 -0.77 4.49 6.57
CA VAL A 38 0.68 4.69 6.67
C VAL A 38 1.17 4.44 8.09
N SER A 39 2.20 3.62 8.26
CA SER A 39 2.80 3.41 9.58
C SER A 39 3.58 4.65 10.02
N ASN A 40 3.48 5.08 11.28
CA ASN A 40 4.36 6.13 11.82
C ASN A 40 5.85 5.75 11.79
N LYS A 41 6.19 4.45 11.65
CA LYS A 41 7.57 4.00 11.40
C LYS A 41 8.09 4.48 10.04
N PHE A 42 7.22 4.68 9.05
CA PHE A 42 7.56 5.28 7.76
C PHE A 42 8.07 6.72 7.96
N LEU A 43 7.35 7.52 8.76
CA LEU A 43 7.73 8.92 9.06
C LEU A 43 9.11 8.99 9.70
N LYS A 44 9.40 8.08 10.64
CA LYS A 44 10.71 7.99 11.30
C LYS A 44 11.84 7.61 10.34
N ARG A 45 11.55 6.88 9.26
CA ARG A 45 12.54 6.49 8.24
C ARG A 45 12.79 7.60 7.23
N ASP A 46 11.80 8.45 6.98
CA ASP A 46 11.93 9.59 6.07
C ASP A 46 12.54 10.81 6.76
N ALA A 47 13.84 10.75 7.04
CA ALA A 47 14.57 11.86 7.67
C ALA A 47 14.53 13.16 6.84
N SER A 48 14.36 13.04 5.51
CA SER A 48 14.34 14.17 4.58
C SER A 48 12.97 14.83 4.39
N GLY A 49 11.89 14.14 4.77
CA GLY A 49 10.52 14.55 4.46
C GLY A 49 10.14 14.44 2.98
N LEU A 50 11.03 13.95 2.12
CA LEU A 50 10.81 13.88 0.68
C LEU A 50 9.69 12.89 0.35
N TRP A 51 9.66 11.73 1.01
CA TRP A 51 8.63 10.72 0.76
C TRP A 51 7.28 11.12 1.34
N GLN A 52 7.27 11.84 2.46
CA GLN A 52 6.05 12.46 3.00
C GLN A 52 5.47 13.49 2.03
N LYS A 53 6.33 14.31 1.39
CA LYS A 53 5.90 15.24 0.35
C LYS A 53 5.27 14.50 -0.82
N GLU A 54 5.89 13.42 -1.29
CA GLU A 54 5.33 12.58 -2.36
C GLU A 54 3.97 11.99 -2.00
N LEU A 55 3.81 11.47 -0.77
CA LEU A 55 2.51 10.96 -0.30
C LEU A 55 1.43 12.05 -0.29
N ASN A 56 1.78 13.25 0.18
CA ASN A 56 0.86 14.39 0.19
C ASN A 56 0.48 14.84 -1.24
N GLU A 57 1.41 14.81 -2.18
CA GLU A 57 1.14 15.09 -3.59
C GLU A 57 0.18 14.06 -4.20
N ILE A 58 0.39 12.76 -3.93
CA ILE A 58 -0.53 11.69 -4.35
C ILE A 58 -1.93 11.93 -3.78
N CYS A 59 -2.03 12.25 -2.50
CA CYS A 59 -3.33 12.49 -1.85
C CYS A 59 -4.05 13.70 -2.41
N THR A 60 -3.31 14.78 -2.67
CA THR A 60 -3.85 15.99 -3.28
C THR A 60 -4.35 15.72 -4.70
N ALA A 61 -3.61 14.95 -5.50
CA ALA A 61 -3.98 14.64 -6.88
C ALA A 61 -5.17 13.66 -7.00
N THR A 62 -5.30 12.74 -6.05
CA THR A 62 -6.31 11.66 -6.10
C THR A 62 -7.52 11.91 -5.18
N GLY A 63 -7.46 12.92 -4.32
CA GLY A 63 -8.47 13.15 -3.27
C GLY A 63 -8.47 12.08 -2.19
N THR A 64 -7.41 11.29 -2.07
CA THR A 64 -7.30 10.24 -1.03
C THR A 64 -6.99 10.82 0.34
N ILE A 65 -7.44 10.10 1.36
CA ILE A 65 -7.19 10.42 2.76
C ILE A 65 -6.04 9.54 3.28
N ILE A 66 -5.09 10.17 3.97
CA ILE A 66 -4.07 9.47 4.75
C ILE A 66 -4.55 9.22 6.16
N HIS A 67 -4.37 7.98 6.60
CA HIS A 67 -4.55 7.54 7.97
C HIS A 67 -3.22 7.01 8.50
N TYR A 68 -2.74 7.58 9.58
CA TYR A 68 -1.53 7.12 10.25
C TYR A 68 -1.86 6.11 11.34
N PHE A 69 -0.98 5.15 11.56
CA PHE A 69 -1.08 4.19 12.67
C PHE A 69 0.28 3.92 13.32
N ASP A 70 0.30 3.73 14.64
CA ASP A 70 1.49 3.38 15.40
C ASP A 70 1.69 1.86 15.52
N ASN A 71 0.59 1.13 15.64
CA ASN A 71 0.58 -0.30 15.90
C ASN A 71 -0.50 -1.04 15.09
N GLU A 72 -0.41 -2.36 15.03
CA GLU A 72 -1.31 -3.18 14.23
C GLU A 72 -2.76 -3.13 14.70
N LYS A 73 -3.02 -2.87 15.99
CA LYS A 73 -4.39 -2.80 16.51
C LYS A 73 -5.14 -1.61 15.91
N GLU A 74 -4.50 -0.45 15.84
CA GLU A 74 -5.05 0.75 15.21
C GLU A 74 -5.32 0.53 13.72
N ALA A 75 -4.37 -0.09 13.02
CA ALA A 75 -4.55 -0.47 11.62
C ALA A 75 -5.78 -1.39 11.44
N ILE A 76 -5.93 -2.42 12.28
CA ILE A 76 -7.09 -3.32 12.20
C ILE A 76 -8.40 -2.61 12.54
N GLN A 77 -8.40 -1.75 13.56
CA GLN A 77 -9.59 -0.96 13.92
C GLN A 77 -10.05 -0.09 12.75
N PHE A 78 -9.12 0.51 12.00
CA PHE A 78 -9.42 1.27 10.80
C PHE A 78 -10.00 0.41 9.66
N LEU A 79 -9.57 -0.85 9.53
CA LEU A 79 -10.06 -1.76 8.49
C LEU A 79 -11.45 -2.34 8.80
N GLN A 80 -11.90 -2.31 10.06
CA GLN A 80 -13.20 -2.86 10.46
C GLN A 80 -14.35 -2.14 9.74
N GLY A 81 -15.32 -2.93 9.28
CA GLY A 81 -16.49 -2.41 8.55
C GLY A 81 -16.24 -2.03 7.09
N LYS A 82 -14.99 -2.13 6.60
CA LYS A 82 -14.64 -1.86 5.20
C LYS A 82 -14.72 -3.11 4.34
N SER A 83 -14.95 -2.93 3.05
CA SER A 83 -14.96 -4.00 2.05
C SER A 83 -14.29 -3.56 0.76
N GLY A 84 -13.67 -4.49 0.03
CA GLY A 84 -12.90 -4.16 -1.18
C GLY A 84 -11.53 -4.80 -1.18
N SER A 85 -10.47 -4.00 -1.29
CA SER A 85 -9.09 -4.47 -1.40
C SER A 85 -8.16 -3.78 -0.39
N LEU A 86 -7.20 -4.57 0.11
CA LEU A 86 -6.08 -4.12 0.92
C LEU A 86 -4.80 -4.46 0.13
N VAL A 87 -4.08 -3.44 -0.30
CA VAL A 87 -2.91 -3.54 -1.17
C VAL A 87 -1.69 -3.07 -0.38
N ALA A 88 -0.59 -3.83 -0.42
CA ALA A 88 0.67 -3.39 0.16
C ALA A 88 1.84 -3.79 -0.73
N ALA A 89 2.82 -2.92 -0.87
CA ALA A 89 4.16 -3.36 -1.26
C ALA A 89 4.77 -4.05 -0.04
N SER A 90 5.00 -5.36 -0.17
CA SER A 90 5.61 -6.14 0.91
C SER A 90 6.49 -7.19 0.30
N GLU A 91 7.77 -7.10 0.64
CA GLU A 91 8.81 -8.01 0.20
C GLU A 91 9.35 -8.77 1.39
N SER A 92 9.62 -10.06 1.19
CA SER A 92 10.44 -10.89 2.08
C SER A 92 9.99 -11.07 3.55
N ASP A 93 10.68 -11.98 4.24
CA ASP A 93 10.57 -12.25 5.68
C ASP A 93 11.46 -11.29 6.50
N LEU A 94 11.77 -10.10 5.96
CA LEU A 94 12.59 -9.11 6.64
C LEU A 94 11.82 -8.52 7.84
N PRO A 95 12.47 -8.33 9.01
CA PRO A 95 11.82 -7.80 10.21
C PRO A 95 11.12 -6.45 9.99
N ALA A 96 11.60 -5.66 9.04
CA ALA A 96 11.02 -4.37 8.68
C ALA A 96 9.60 -4.47 8.11
N HIS A 97 9.22 -5.59 7.49
CA HIS A 97 7.88 -5.84 6.93
C HIS A 97 6.92 -6.53 7.90
N SER A 98 7.38 -6.94 9.09
CA SER A 98 6.54 -7.57 10.11
C SER A 98 5.24 -6.81 10.44
N PRO A 99 5.19 -5.46 10.47
CA PRO A 99 3.92 -4.75 10.72
C PRO A 99 2.92 -4.96 9.58
N THR A 100 3.37 -4.85 8.33
CA THR A 100 2.54 -5.08 7.13
C THR A 100 2.01 -6.50 7.11
N HIS A 101 2.87 -7.49 7.37
CA HIS A 101 2.49 -8.90 7.44
C HIS A 101 1.43 -9.15 8.53
N ASN A 102 1.62 -8.61 9.72
CA ASN A 102 0.68 -8.76 10.84
C ASN A 102 -0.69 -8.14 10.51
N VAL A 103 -0.71 -6.95 9.91
CA VAL A 103 -1.96 -6.31 9.47
C VAL A 103 -2.67 -7.16 8.42
N PHE A 104 -1.95 -7.74 7.45
CA PHE A 104 -2.52 -8.63 6.44
C PHE A 104 -3.09 -9.92 7.04
N ARG A 105 -2.42 -10.49 8.05
CA ARG A 105 -2.90 -11.69 8.75
C ARG A 105 -4.19 -11.44 9.50
N LEU A 106 -4.34 -10.26 10.09
CA LEU A 106 -5.48 -9.87 10.93
C LEU A 106 -6.56 -9.09 10.16
N ALA A 107 -6.35 -8.82 8.87
CA ALA A 107 -7.29 -8.06 8.06
C ALA A 107 -8.66 -8.77 7.95
N PRO A 108 -9.77 -8.02 8.00
CA PRO A 108 -11.12 -8.58 7.83
C PRO A 108 -11.27 -9.38 6.52
N PRO A 109 -12.07 -10.47 6.52
CA PRO A 109 -12.30 -11.28 5.32
C PRO A 109 -13.08 -10.54 4.22
N SER A 110 -13.67 -9.38 4.53
CA SER A 110 -14.32 -8.47 3.58
C SER A 110 -13.33 -7.73 2.65
N LEU A 111 -12.02 -7.82 2.94
CA LEU A 111 -10.96 -7.22 2.14
C LEU A 111 -10.15 -8.30 1.41
N LEU A 112 -10.07 -8.18 0.09
CA LEU A 112 -9.12 -8.93 -0.72
C LEU A 112 -7.70 -8.41 -0.45
N ARG A 113 -6.82 -9.29 0.00
CA ARG A 113 -5.42 -8.96 0.32
C ARG A 113 -4.55 -9.13 -0.93
N ILE A 114 -3.84 -8.08 -1.30
CA ILE A 114 -2.98 -8.02 -2.47
C ILE A 114 -1.59 -7.58 -2.04
N THR A 115 -0.59 -8.43 -2.25
CA THR A 115 0.82 -8.10 -2.00
C THR A 115 1.52 -7.81 -3.32
N LEU A 116 2.25 -6.70 -3.36
CA LEU A 116 3.08 -6.29 -4.49
C LEU A 116 4.55 -6.51 -4.12
N GLN A 117 5.32 -7.05 -5.05
CA GLN A 117 6.75 -7.28 -4.92
C GLN A 117 7.51 -6.20 -5.71
N HIS A 118 8.69 -5.79 -5.25
CA HIS A 118 9.62 -4.96 -6.02
C HIS A 118 10.48 -5.86 -6.95
N GLY A 119 11.16 -5.22 -7.89
CA GLY A 119 11.61 -5.86 -9.13
C GLY A 119 12.77 -6.85 -9.03
N PHE A 120 13.68 -6.74 -8.06
CA PHE A 120 14.86 -7.64 -7.99
C PHE A 120 14.50 -9.02 -7.41
N GLU A 121 13.48 -9.12 -6.58
CA GLU A 121 12.98 -10.40 -6.03
C GLU A 121 12.16 -11.19 -7.08
N CYS A 122 11.60 -10.48 -8.06
CA CYS A 122 10.86 -11.07 -9.18
C CYS A 122 11.75 -11.85 -10.17
N VAL A 123 13.08 -11.73 -10.10
CA VAL A 123 14.00 -12.44 -11.02
C VAL A 123 14.00 -13.95 -10.75
N VAL A 124 13.75 -14.38 -9.50
CA VAL A 124 13.64 -15.81 -9.14
C VAL A 124 12.29 -16.41 -9.58
N PHE A 125 11.28 -15.57 -9.85
CA PHE A 125 9.92 -15.99 -10.27
C PHE A 125 9.73 -16.09 -11.80
N CYS A 126 10.76 -15.86 -12.61
CA CYS A 126 10.69 -15.90 -14.08
C CYS A 126 10.27 -17.26 -14.70
N THR A 127 9.86 -18.26 -13.91
CA THR A 127 9.29 -19.54 -14.39
C THR A 127 7.76 -19.66 -14.23
N ALA A 128 7.05 -18.73 -13.59
CA ALA A 128 5.59 -18.81 -13.45
C ALA A 128 4.87 -17.49 -13.81
N LYS A 129 3.88 -17.59 -14.71
CA LYS A 129 3.09 -16.47 -15.27
C LYS A 129 2.62 -15.49 -14.18
N THR A 130 3.21 -14.31 -14.17
CA THR A 130 2.84 -13.17 -13.31
C THR A 130 2.81 -11.90 -14.16
N ILE A 131 1.85 -11.00 -13.89
CA ILE A 131 1.73 -9.70 -14.57
C ILE A 131 2.86 -8.80 -14.05
N LEU A 132 3.82 -8.51 -14.92
CA LEU A 132 4.97 -7.64 -14.63
C LEU A 132 4.64 -6.20 -15.10
N TRP A 133 4.58 -5.23 -14.19
CA TRP A 133 4.54 -3.82 -14.58
C TRP A 133 5.98 -3.27 -14.60
N ARG A 134 6.53 -3.09 -15.80
CA ARG A 134 7.88 -2.54 -16.01
C ARG A 134 7.76 -1.10 -16.46
N THR A 135 8.15 -0.14 -15.63
CA THR A 135 8.35 1.25 -16.07
C THR A 135 9.76 1.35 -16.65
N GLU A 136 9.86 1.36 -17.98
CA GLU A 136 11.08 1.78 -18.66
C GLU A 136 11.27 3.29 -18.45
N LYS A 137 12.25 3.68 -17.63
CA LYS A 137 12.85 5.01 -17.73
C LYS A 137 13.77 5.01 -18.95
N ARG A 138 13.43 5.80 -19.97
CA ARG A 138 14.36 6.22 -21.03
C ARG A 138 15.33 7.26 -20.50
#